data_AF-A0A7C4TMX2-F1
#
_entry.id   AF-A0A7C4TMX2-F1
#
_cell.length_a   1.000
_cell.length_b   1.000
_cell.length_c   1.000
_cell.angle_alpha   90.00
_cell.angle_beta   90.00
_cell.angle_gamma   90.00
#
_symmetry.space_group_name_H-M   'P 1'
#
loop_
_entity.id
_entity.type
_entity.pdbx_description
1 polymer ?
#
loop_
_entity_poly.entity_id
_entity_poly.type
_entity_poly.pdbx_seq_one_letter_code
_entity_poly.pdbx_strand_id
1 'polypeptide(L)'
;MAEFICYACKKLVVTGEKFTFTKSGAVHFDCFVSEKRRIISDDKVQKLRILSNVLESELDHLLNLLAARSSESEEYKEEMRIKYKEIEKAAGETTSLISKL
;
A
#
# COMPACT_ATOMS: atom_id res chain seq x y z
N MET A 1 3.24 11.70 13.91
CA MET A 1 3.17 10.78 12.75
C MET A 1 2.68 11.59 11.56
N ALA A 2 3.17 11.34 10.35
CA ALA A 2 2.72 12.08 9.18
C ALA A 2 1.24 11.78 8.92
N GLU A 3 0.42 12.83 8.86
CA GLU A 3 -0.99 12.74 8.51
C GLU A 3 -1.12 12.86 6.99
N PHE A 4 -1.67 11.82 6.35
CA PHE A 4 -1.89 11.83 4.91
C PHE A 4 -3.38 11.97 4.61
N ILE A 5 -3.72 12.73 3.58
CA ILE A 5 -5.09 12.85 3.08
C ILE A 5 -5.21 12.03 1.80
N CYS A 6 -6.18 11.13 1.74
CA CYS A 6 -6.45 10.34 0.54
C CYS A 6 -6.89 11.26 -0.60
N TYR A 7 -6.15 11.29 -1.70
CA TYR A 7 -6.47 12.21 -2.80
C TYR A 7 -7.82 11.90 -3.46
N ALA A 8 -8.31 10.66 -3.37
CA ALA A 8 -9.55 10.21 -4.00
C ALA A 8 -10.79 10.53 -3.16
N CYS A 9 -10.83 10.12 -1.88
CA CYS A 9 -12.00 10.31 -1.01
C CYS A 9 -11.90 11.54 -0.10
N LYS A 10 -10.76 12.23 -0.09
CA LYS A 10 -10.47 13.41 0.75
C LYS A 10 -10.53 13.17 2.27
N LYS A 11 -10.60 11.91 2.71
CA LYS A 11 -10.53 11.52 4.12
C LYS A 11 -9.08 11.36 4.57
N LEU A 12 -8.87 11.49 5.88
CA LEU A 12 -7.60 11.19 6.51
C LEU A 12 -7.26 9.71 6.33
N VAL A 13 -6.00 9.41 6.05
CA VAL A 13 -5.42 8.07 6.13
C VAL A 13 -4.92 7.88 7.55
N VAL A 14 -5.54 6.96 8.27
CA VAL A 14 -5.21 6.66 9.65
C VAL A 14 -4.09 5.63 9.69
N THR A 15 -3.23 5.72 10.70
CA THR A 15 -2.22 4.69 10.95
C THR A 15 -2.91 3.37 11.26
N GLY A 16 -2.51 2.30 10.58
CA GLY A 16 -3.19 1.00 10.65
C GLY A 16 -4.10 0.72 9.46
N GLU A 17 -4.36 1.71 8.60
CA GLU A 17 -5.11 1.50 7.35
C GLU A 17 -4.17 1.08 6.21
N LYS A 18 -4.70 0.30 5.26
CA LYS A 18 -4.02 -0.02 4.01
C LYS A 18 -4.06 1.19 3.08
N PHE A 19 -2.90 1.77 2.78
CA PHE A 19 -2.78 2.86 1.83
C PHE A 19 -1.49 2.73 1.02
N THR A 20 -1.46 3.39 -0.13
CA THR A 20 -0.28 3.47 -0.99
C THR A 20 -0.08 4.89 -1.52
N PHE A 21 1.07 5.14 -2.16
CA PHE A 21 1.40 6.41 -2.79
C PHE A 21 1.36 6.29 -4.31
N THR A 22 0.64 7.21 -4.94
CA THR A 22 0.65 7.40 -6.39
C THR A 22 1.29 8.74 -6.73
N LYS A 23 1.39 9.06 -8.02
CA LYS A 23 1.82 10.40 -8.48
C LYS A 23 0.92 11.53 -7.96
N SER A 24 -0.34 11.22 -7.65
CA SER A 24 -1.32 12.18 -7.13
C SER A 24 -1.27 12.34 -5.61
N GLY A 25 -0.46 11.53 -4.92
CA GLY A 25 -0.33 11.52 -3.45
C GLY A 25 -0.78 10.21 -2.82
N ALA A 26 -1.03 10.25 -1.52
CA ALA A 26 -1.50 9.12 -0.74
C ALA A 26 -2.95 8.75 -1.09
N VAL A 27 -3.27 7.45 -1.06
CA VAL A 27 -4.60 6.94 -1.36
C VAL A 27 -4.88 5.64 -0.60
N HIS A 28 -6.09 5.50 -0.08
CA HIS A 28 -6.56 4.23 0.48
C HIS A 28 -6.53 3.14 -0.59
N PHE A 29 -6.13 1.93 -0.21
CA PHE A 29 -6.09 0.80 -1.12
C PHE A 29 -7.41 0.61 -1.90
N ASP A 30 -8.55 0.63 -1.19
CA ASP A 30 -9.86 0.46 -1.81
C ASP A 30 -10.20 1.60 -2.79
N CYS A 31 -9.83 2.83 -2.43
CA CYS A 31 -10.04 3.98 -3.30
C CYS A 31 -9.21 3.84 -4.59
N PHE A 32 -7.96 3.41 -4.45
CA PHE A 32 -7.05 3.21 -5.58
C PHE A 32 -7.57 2.12 -6.53
N VAL A 33 -7.97 0.96 -6.02
CA VAL A 33 -8.49 -0.14 -6.82
C VAL A 33 -9.82 0.24 -7.49
N SER A 34 -10.72 0.91 -6.75
CA SER A 34 -12.01 1.37 -7.29
C SER A 34 -11.81 2.39 -8.41
N GLU A 35 -10.91 3.37 -8.23
CA GLU A 35 -10.60 4.36 -9.25
C GLU A 35 -10.02 3.69 -10.49
N LYS A 36 -9.05 2.77 -10.30
CA LYS A 36 -8.43 2.03 -11.40
C LYS A 36 -9.41 1.18 -12.18
N ARG A 37 -10.34 0.49 -11.51
CA ARG A 37 -11.36 -0.34 -12.18
C ARG A 37 -12.26 0.47 -13.12
N ARG A 38 -12.51 1.76 -12.83
CA ARG A 38 -13.37 2.62 -13.66
C ARG A 38 -12.73 3.08 -14.96
N ILE A 39 -11.39 3.04 -15.06
CA ILE A 39 -10.65 3.62 -16.18
C ILE A 39 -9.97 2.60 -17.08
N ILE A 40 -9.79 1.36 -16.61
CA ILE A 40 -9.16 0.30 -17.40
C ILE A 40 -10.17 -0.38 -18.33
N SER A 41 -9.66 -0.96 -19.41
CA SER A 41 -10.42 -1.81 -20.33
C SER A 41 -10.69 -3.20 -19.74
N ASP A 42 -11.74 -3.87 -20.23
CA ASP A 42 -12.21 -5.17 -19.73
C ASP A 42 -11.12 -6.27 -19.78
N ASP A 43 -10.25 -6.24 -20.80
CA ASP A 43 -9.14 -7.17 -20.96
C ASP A 43 -8.08 -7.07 -19.85
N LYS A 44 -8.03 -5.93 -19.14
CA LYS A 44 -7.10 -5.68 -18.02
C LYS A 44 -7.71 -5.96 -16.66
N VAL A 45 -9.01 -6.21 -16.55
CA VAL A 45 -9.71 -6.37 -15.26
C VAL A 45 -9.16 -7.55 -14.45
N GLN A 46 -8.88 -8.68 -15.11
CA GLN A 46 -8.28 -9.83 -14.45
C GLN A 46 -6.87 -9.51 -13.92
N LYS A 47 -6.07 -8.78 -14.70
CA LYS A 47 -4.73 -8.35 -14.29
C LYS A 47 -4.79 -7.37 -13.11
N LEU A 48 -5.73 -6.43 -13.12
CA LEU A 48 -5.99 -5.55 -11.97
C LEU A 48 -6.33 -6.38 -10.73
N ARG A 49 -7.22 -7.35 -10.84
CA ARG A 49 -7.61 -8.21 -9.70
C ARG A 49 -6.40 -8.94 -9.10
N ILE A 50 -5.58 -9.56 -9.93
CA ILE A 50 -4.39 -10.29 -9.47
C ILE A 50 -3.41 -9.33 -8.76
N LEU A 51 -3.07 -8.21 -9.40
CA LEU A 51 -2.13 -7.25 -8.82
C LEU A 51 -2.69 -6.57 -7.55
N SER A 52 -4.00 -6.34 -7.47
CA SER A 52 -4.64 -5.78 -6.28
C SER A 52 -4.53 -6.74 -5.09
N ASN A 53 -4.70 -8.05 -5.30
CA ASN A 53 -4.51 -9.05 -4.25
C ASN A 53 -3.06 -9.11 -3.77
N VAL A 54 -2.09 -8.99 -4.68
CA VAL A 54 -0.66 -8.93 -4.33
C VAL A 54 -0.39 -7.69 -3.49
N LEU A 55 -0.86 -6.52 -3.95
CA LEU A 55 -0.69 -5.27 -3.21
C LEU A 55 -1.34 -5.34 -1.83
N GLU A 56 -2.55 -5.90 -1.73
CA GLU A 56 -3.23 -6.06 -0.45
C GLU A 56 -2.39 -6.88 0.54
N SER A 57 -1.85 -8.02 0.10
CA SER A 57 -0.99 -8.87 0.91
C SER A 57 0.30 -8.14 1.35
N GLU A 58 0.87 -7.29 0.49
CA GLU A 58 2.07 -6.51 0.82
C GLU A 58 1.77 -5.43 1.86
N LEU A 59 0.63 -4.75 1.73
CA LEU A 59 0.15 -3.75 2.68
C LEU A 59 -0.19 -4.39 4.04
N ASP A 60 -0.81 -5.56 4.05
CA ASP A 60 -1.02 -6.34 5.27
C ASP A 60 0.30 -6.67 5.96
N HIS A 61 1.31 -7.08 5.19
CA HIS A 61 2.62 -7.37 5.76
C HIS A 61 3.29 -6.11 6.35
N LEU A 62 3.19 -4.95 5.69
CA LEU A 62 3.64 -3.67 6.24
C LEU A 62 2.98 -3.35 7.58
N LEU A 63 1.66 -3.51 7.68
CA LEU A 63 0.93 -3.29 8.93
C LEU A 63 1.40 -4.24 10.04
N ASN A 64 1.63 -5.51 9.71
CA ASN A 64 2.15 -6.49 10.65
C ASN A 64 3.56 -6.13 11.16
N LEU A 65 4.46 -5.67 10.27
CA LEU A 65 5.80 -5.23 10.67
C LEU A 65 5.75 -3.97 11.54
N LEU A 66 4.86 -3.02 11.23
CA LEU A 66 4.66 -1.83 12.07
C LEU A 66 4.16 -2.20 13.46
N ALA A 67 3.19 -3.13 13.55
CA ALA A 67 2.67 -3.61 14.81
C ALA A 67 3.73 -4.34 15.64
N ALA A 68 4.57 -5.17 15.01
CA ALA A 68 5.69 -5.85 15.66
C ALA A 68 6.72 -4.86 16.22
N ARG A 69 7.05 -3.81 15.44
CA ARG A 69 8.02 -2.78 15.85
C ARG A 69 7.61 -1.98 17.09
N SER A 70 6.30 -1.83 17.33
CA SER A 70 5.78 -1.20 18.56
C SER A 70 6.06 -2.01 19.84
N SER A 71 6.55 -3.24 19.73
CA SER A 71 6.76 -4.17 20.85
C SER A 71 8.23 -4.59 21.07
N GLU A 72 9.18 -3.98 20.36
CA GLU A 72 10.56 -4.46 20.29
C GLU A 72 11.50 -3.98 21.40
N SER A 73 12.42 -4.88 21.80
CA SER A 73 13.70 -4.54 22.41
C SER A 73 14.64 -3.95 21.34
N GLU A 74 15.59 -3.10 21.73
CA GLU A 74 16.53 -2.45 20.78
C GLU A 74 17.39 -3.44 19.95
N GLU A 75 17.38 -4.73 20.29
CA GLU A 75 18.19 -5.80 19.67
C GLU A 75 17.83 -6.12 18.22
N TYR A 76 16.54 -6.04 17.82
CA TYR A 76 16.07 -6.48 16.49
C TYR A 76 15.65 -5.32 15.57
N LYS A 77 15.91 -4.09 16.01
CA LYS A 77 15.37 -2.87 15.41
C LYS A 77 15.88 -2.63 13.99
N GLU A 78 17.12 -3.01 13.67
CA GLU A 78 17.67 -2.81 12.33
C GLU A 78 17.19 -3.90 11.36
N GLU A 79 17.12 -5.17 11.78
CA GLU A 79 16.55 -6.27 11.00
C GLU A 79 15.12 -5.96 10.60
N MET A 80 14.33 -5.45 11.54
CA MET A 80 12.93 -5.06 11.30
C MET A 80 12.82 -3.83 10.41
N ARG A 81 13.77 -2.89 10.50
CA ARG A 81 13.86 -1.76 9.57
C ARG A 81 14.19 -2.21 8.14
N ILE A 82 15.07 -3.21 7.98
CA ILE A 82 15.40 -3.79 6.67
C ILE A 82 14.15 -4.44 6.07
N LYS A 83 13.46 -5.30 6.84
CA LYS A 83 12.24 -5.98 6.38
C LYS A 83 11.15 -4.99 6.00
N TYR A 84 10.96 -3.94 6.80
CA TYR A 84 10.01 -2.87 6.50
C TYR A 84 10.30 -2.21 5.14
N LYS A 85 11.56 -1.85 4.87
CA LYS A 85 11.95 -1.21 3.60
C LYS A 85 11.80 -2.13 2.39
N GLU A 86 12.09 -3.43 2.55
CA GLU A 86 11.93 -4.42 1.48
C GLU A 86 10.47 -4.50 1.04
N ILE A 87 9.55 -4.64 2.00
CA ILE A 87 8.12 -4.74 1.68
C ILE A 87 7.52 -3.41 1.23
N GLU A 88 7.98 -2.27 1.76
CA GLU A 88 7.59 -0.93 1.31
C GLU A 88 7.94 -0.74 -0.17
N LYS A 89 9.14 -1.17 -0.58
CA LYS A 89 9.57 -1.14 -1.97
C LYS A 89 8.69 -2.04 -2.85
N ALA A 90 8.42 -3.27 -2.43
CA ALA A 90 7.57 -4.20 -3.17
C ALA A 90 6.15 -3.63 -3.38
N ALA A 91 5.51 -3.11 -2.33
CA ALA A 91 4.21 -2.43 -2.41
C ALA A 91 4.22 -1.24 -3.38
N GLY A 92 5.30 -0.45 -3.38
CA GLY A 92 5.49 0.65 -4.34
C GLY A 92 5.63 0.18 -5.79
N GLU A 93 6.34 -0.92 -6.03
CA GLU A 93 6.47 -1.54 -7.35
C GLU A 93 5.13 -2.07 -7.86
N THR A 94 4.38 -2.80 -7.01
CA THR A 94 3.04 -3.30 -7.36
C THR A 94 2.06 -2.16 -7.63
N THR A 95 2.11 -1.09 -6.83
CA THR A 95 1.32 0.14 -7.06
C THR A 95 1.65 0.77 -8.42
N SER A 96 2.93 0.80 -8.80
CA SER A 96 3.37 1.30 -10.10
C SER A 96 2.88 0.42 -11.26
N LEU A 97 2.88 -0.90 -11.10
CA LEU A 97 2.32 -1.84 -12.09
C LEU A 97 0.83 -1.63 -12.29
N ILE A 98 0.05 -1.50 -11.21
CA ILE A 98 -1.38 -1.18 -11.28
C ILE A 98 -1.59 0.20 -11.91
N SER A 99 -0.75 1.17 -11.58
CA SER A 99 -0.83 2.54 -12.11
C SER A 99 -0.63 2.61 -13.63
N LYS A 100 0.09 1.64 -14.20
CA LYS A 100 0.38 1.54 -15.64
C LYS A 100 -0.64 0.68 -16.41
N LEU A 101 -1.60 0.04 -15.74
CA LEU A 101 -2.77 -0.55 -16.40
C LEU A 101 -3.64 0.56 -16.98
#